data_AF-A0A9D2XGV8-F1
#
_entry.id   AF-A0A9D2XGV8-F1
#
_cell.length_a   1.000
_cell.length_b   1.000
_cell.length_c   1.000
_cell.angle_alpha   90.00
_cell.angle_beta   90.00
_cell.angle_gamma   90.00
#
_symmetry.space_group_name_H-M   'P 1'
#
loop_
_entity.id
_entity.type
_entity.pdbx_description
1 polymer ?
#
loop_
_entity_poly.entity_id
_entity_poly.type
_entity_poly.pdbx_seq_one_letter_code
_entity_poly.pdbx_strand_id
1 'polypeptide(L)'
;GQPAHGSAAAAAAQQGGYEIPARLRTLHNLVIQYASQGRYEVAVPLCKQALEDLEKTSGHDHPDVATMLNILALVYRDQNKYKEAANLLNDALAIREKTLGRDHPAVAATLNNLAVLYGKRGKYKEAEPLCKRALEIREKVLGKDHPDVAKQLNNLALLCQNQGKYEEVEYYYMRALEIYQTKLGPDNPNVAKTKNNLASCYLKQGKFKQAETLYKEILTRAHEREFGCVDDENKPIWMHAEEREEQSKGKPKDSSPFGEYGGWYKACKVDSPTVTTTLKNLGALYKRQGKFEAAETLEEAAMRSRKQGLDNVHKQRVAEVLSEPEVREKQRSRESLTSDAVKYESGPDGGEEA
;
A
#
# COMPACT_ATOMS: atom_id res chain seq x y z
N GLY A 1 10.03 13.35 12.47
CA GLY A 1 8.84 13.17 11.60
C GLY A 1 8.83 11.74 11.14
N GLN A 2 7.74 11.02 11.37
CA GLN A 2 7.64 9.55 11.32
C GLN A 2 8.01 8.92 9.95
N PRO A 3 8.62 7.71 9.90
CA PRO A 3 8.80 6.93 8.69
C PRO A 3 7.50 6.32 8.19
N ALA A 4 7.30 6.42 6.89
CA ALA A 4 6.28 5.69 6.16
C ALA A 4 6.71 4.23 5.88
N HIS A 5 6.75 3.38 6.92
CA HIS A 5 6.43 1.97 6.71
C HIS A 5 4.91 1.79 6.89
N GLY A 6 4.17 2.26 5.89
CA GLY A 6 2.73 2.09 5.80
C GLY A 6 2.39 0.61 5.68
N SER A 7 2.17 -0.04 6.83
CA SER A 7 1.57 -1.36 6.92
C SER A 7 0.33 -1.43 6.02
N ALA A 8 0.20 -2.49 5.22
CA ALA A 8 -1.01 -2.75 4.44
C ALA A 8 -2.27 -2.78 5.33
N ALA A 9 -2.15 -2.99 6.65
CA ALA A 9 -3.23 -2.89 7.62
C ALA A 9 -3.56 -1.44 8.02
N ALA A 10 -2.56 -0.57 8.20
CA ALA A 10 -2.76 0.87 8.45
C ALA A 10 -3.32 1.59 7.21
N ALA A 11 -2.80 1.23 6.03
CA ALA A 11 -3.35 1.66 4.75
C ALA A 11 -4.77 1.13 4.54
N ALA A 12 -5.08 -0.13 4.90
CA ALA A 12 -6.44 -0.66 4.79
C ALA A 12 -7.44 0.01 5.74
N ALA A 13 -6.99 0.45 6.92
CA ALA A 13 -7.84 1.12 7.91
C ALA A 13 -8.20 2.56 7.53
N GLN A 14 -7.27 3.34 6.97
CA GLN A 14 -7.57 4.68 6.44
C GLN A 14 -8.24 4.64 5.06
N GLN A 15 -8.00 3.62 4.25
CA GLN A 15 -8.52 3.54 2.87
C GLN A 15 -9.83 2.74 2.73
N GLY A 16 -10.47 2.39 3.86
CA GLY A 16 -11.69 1.57 3.91
C GLY A 16 -12.99 2.36 3.81
N GLY A 17 -12.97 3.70 3.88
CA GLY A 17 -14.18 4.52 3.83
C GLY A 17 -15.14 4.30 5.01
N TYR A 18 -14.68 3.73 6.13
CA TYR A 18 -15.43 3.64 7.38
C TYR A 18 -14.62 4.28 8.50
N GLU A 19 -15.23 5.21 9.23
CA GLU A 19 -14.59 5.90 10.35
C GLU A 19 -14.49 4.97 11.55
N ILE A 20 -13.31 4.95 12.18
CA ILE A 20 -13.08 4.19 13.43
C ILE A 20 -13.45 5.11 14.59
N PRO A 21 -14.38 4.72 15.47
CA PRO A 21 -14.77 5.52 16.62
C PRO A 21 -13.57 5.93 17.47
N ALA A 22 -13.58 7.16 17.99
CA ALA A 22 -12.46 7.71 18.78
C ALA A 22 -12.05 6.80 19.94
N ARG A 23 -13.03 6.16 20.61
CA ARG A 23 -12.80 5.21 21.70
C ARG A 23 -12.06 3.94 21.29
N LEU A 24 -12.16 3.53 20.02
CA LEU A 24 -11.49 2.35 19.48
C LEU A 24 -10.17 2.69 18.77
N ARG A 25 -9.90 3.96 18.49
CA ARG A 25 -8.74 4.38 17.69
C ARG A 25 -7.41 4.00 18.32
N THR A 26 -7.24 4.20 19.63
CA THR A 26 -6.00 3.85 20.35
C THR A 26 -5.76 2.34 20.33
N LEU A 27 -6.81 1.58 20.65
CA LEU A 27 -6.79 0.13 20.60
C LEU A 27 -6.47 -0.39 19.19
N HIS A 28 -7.13 0.16 18.19
CA HIS A 28 -6.92 -0.17 16.78
C HIS A 28 -5.46 0.06 16.36
N ASN A 29 -4.89 1.21 16.70
CA ASN A 29 -3.50 1.53 16.39
C ASN A 29 -2.53 0.55 17.07
N LEU A 30 -2.79 0.20 18.33
CA LEU A 30 -1.96 -0.74 19.08
C LEU A 30 -2.01 -2.16 18.46
N VAL A 31 -3.21 -2.62 18.07
CA VAL A 31 -3.38 -3.90 17.39
C VAL A 31 -2.64 -3.92 16.06
N ILE A 32 -2.76 -2.87 15.24
CA ILE A 32 -2.03 -2.77 13.98
C ILE A 32 -0.52 -2.79 14.22
N GLN A 33 -0.04 -2.07 15.24
CA GLN A 33 1.38 -2.03 15.58
C GLN A 33 1.89 -3.43 15.94
N TYR A 34 1.22 -4.14 16.85
CA TYR A 34 1.62 -5.50 17.21
C TYR A 34 1.52 -6.48 16.03
N ALA A 35 0.45 -6.41 15.23
CA ALA A 35 0.31 -7.22 14.03
C ALA A 35 1.45 -6.96 13.02
N SER A 36 1.85 -5.69 12.83
CA SER A 36 2.97 -5.33 11.94
C SER A 36 4.32 -5.85 12.42
N GLN A 37 4.49 -6.03 13.72
CA GLN A 37 5.68 -6.64 14.34
C GLN A 37 5.64 -8.18 14.33
N GLY A 38 4.57 -8.79 13.81
CA GLY A 38 4.34 -10.23 13.88
C GLY A 38 3.96 -10.73 15.28
N ARG A 39 3.68 -9.83 16.22
CA ARG A 39 3.31 -10.12 17.61
C ARG A 39 1.83 -10.47 17.75
N TYR A 40 1.42 -11.51 17.03
CA TYR A 40 0.04 -11.96 16.97
C TYR A 40 -0.47 -12.54 18.30
N GLU A 41 0.44 -13.06 19.12
CA GLU A 41 0.20 -13.55 20.48
C GLU A 41 -0.30 -12.45 21.42
N VAL A 42 0.03 -11.19 21.15
CA VAL A 42 -0.49 -10.04 21.89
C VAL A 42 -1.71 -9.45 21.19
N ALA A 43 -1.64 -9.26 19.86
CA ALA A 43 -2.70 -8.59 19.11
C ALA A 43 -4.06 -9.32 19.19
N VAL A 44 -4.05 -10.66 19.10
CA VAL A 44 -5.29 -11.45 19.08
C VAL A 44 -6.00 -11.43 20.43
N PRO A 45 -5.36 -11.73 21.59
CA PRO A 45 -6.03 -11.61 22.88
C PRO A 45 -6.54 -10.20 23.17
N LEU A 46 -5.79 -9.16 22.81
CA LEU A 46 -6.21 -7.76 22.99
C LEU A 46 -7.49 -7.45 22.21
N CYS A 47 -7.60 -7.93 20.97
CA CYS A 47 -8.82 -7.80 20.18
C CYS A 47 -10.00 -8.56 20.78
N LYS A 48 -9.78 -9.80 21.24
CA LYS A 48 -10.83 -10.63 21.83
C LYS A 48 -11.38 -10.02 23.12
N GLN A 49 -10.49 -9.57 24.01
CA GLN A 49 -10.87 -8.91 25.26
C GLN A 49 -11.72 -7.66 24.97
N ALA A 50 -11.25 -6.81 24.06
CA ALA A 50 -11.98 -5.60 23.72
C ALA A 50 -13.34 -5.88 23.05
N LEU A 51 -13.44 -6.97 22.29
CA LEU A 51 -14.70 -7.41 21.70
C LEU A 51 -15.68 -7.88 22.79
N GLU A 52 -15.23 -8.68 23.75
CA GLU A 52 -16.05 -9.10 24.90
C GLU A 52 -16.54 -7.90 25.73
N ASP A 53 -15.68 -6.91 25.96
CA ASP A 53 -16.03 -5.70 26.72
C ASP A 53 -17.04 -4.82 25.95
N LEU A 54 -16.91 -4.73 24.61
CA LEU A 54 -17.87 -4.03 23.76
C LEU A 54 -19.22 -4.75 23.71
N GLU A 55 -19.24 -6.08 23.63
CA GLU A 55 -20.47 -6.86 23.65
C GLU A 55 -21.21 -6.72 24.97
N LYS A 56 -20.49 -6.71 26.10
CA LYS A 56 -21.10 -6.49 27.43
C LYS A 56 -21.69 -5.09 27.60
N THR A 57 -21.04 -4.07 27.04
CA THR A 57 -21.43 -2.68 27.25
C THR A 57 -22.47 -2.18 26.24
N SER A 58 -22.36 -2.59 24.99
CA SER A 58 -23.12 -2.03 23.86
C SER A 58 -24.01 -3.06 23.15
N GLY A 59 -23.84 -4.35 23.46
CA GLY A 59 -24.49 -5.45 22.76
C GLY A 59 -23.76 -5.85 21.47
N HIS A 60 -24.00 -7.09 21.02
CA HIS A 60 -23.34 -7.68 19.85
C HIS A 60 -23.68 -6.96 18.53
N ASP A 61 -24.92 -6.49 18.39
CA ASP A 61 -25.39 -5.79 17.17
C ASP A 61 -24.90 -4.33 17.06
N HIS A 62 -23.86 -3.92 17.80
CA HIS A 62 -23.37 -2.54 17.76
C HIS A 62 -22.31 -2.33 16.64
N PRO A 63 -22.30 -1.17 15.92
CA PRO A 63 -21.32 -0.89 14.86
C PRO A 63 -19.85 -1.03 15.28
N ASP A 64 -19.55 -0.72 16.54
CA ASP A 64 -18.21 -0.89 17.13
C ASP A 64 -17.76 -2.34 17.25
N VAL A 65 -18.69 -3.27 17.52
CA VAL A 65 -18.41 -4.71 17.51
C VAL A 65 -18.04 -5.14 16.09
N ALA A 66 -18.80 -4.69 15.08
CA ALA A 66 -18.45 -4.94 13.68
C ALA A 66 -17.08 -4.36 13.29
N THR A 67 -16.71 -3.22 13.85
CA THR A 67 -15.39 -2.61 13.63
C THR A 67 -14.27 -3.45 14.26
N MET A 68 -14.45 -3.94 15.48
CA MET A 68 -13.48 -4.82 16.14
C MET A 68 -13.38 -6.19 15.48
N LEU A 69 -14.50 -6.77 15.05
CA LEU A 69 -14.53 -8.01 14.27
C LEU A 69 -13.72 -7.87 12.97
N ASN A 70 -13.91 -6.75 12.25
CA ASN A 70 -13.14 -6.48 11.04
C ASN A 70 -11.64 -6.31 11.33
N ILE A 71 -11.26 -5.66 12.45
CA ILE A 71 -9.85 -5.54 12.87
C ILE A 71 -9.25 -6.93 13.15
N LEU A 72 -9.92 -7.76 13.96
CA LEU A 72 -9.47 -9.11 14.26
C LEU A 72 -9.37 -9.98 12.98
N ALA A 73 -10.30 -9.81 12.05
CA ALA A 73 -10.26 -10.51 10.76
C ALA A 73 -9.02 -10.15 9.94
N LEU A 74 -8.57 -8.88 9.95
CA LEU A 74 -7.32 -8.47 9.30
C LEU A 74 -6.10 -9.14 9.97
N VAL A 75 -6.08 -9.23 11.30
CA VAL A 75 -5.02 -9.91 12.05
C VAL A 75 -4.99 -11.41 11.71
N TYR A 76 -6.15 -12.06 11.55
CA TYR A 76 -6.23 -13.46 11.11
C TYR A 76 -5.86 -13.66 9.65
N ARG A 77 -6.21 -12.72 8.77
CA ARG A 77 -5.74 -12.73 7.37
C ARG A 77 -4.22 -12.73 7.29
N ASP A 78 -3.56 -11.90 8.10
CA ASP A 78 -2.10 -11.78 8.08
C ASP A 78 -1.41 -13.03 8.67
N GLN A 79 -2.13 -13.81 9.48
CA GLN A 79 -1.73 -15.17 9.92
C GLN A 79 -2.10 -16.29 8.94
N ASN A 80 -2.67 -15.97 7.77
CA ASN A 80 -3.23 -16.93 6.81
C ASN A 80 -4.41 -17.78 7.36
N LYS A 81 -5.04 -17.35 8.47
CA LYS A 81 -6.26 -17.96 9.05
C LYS A 81 -7.51 -17.47 8.32
N TYR A 82 -7.58 -17.80 7.02
CA TYR A 82 -8.59 -17.24 6.11
C TYR A 82 -10.02 -17.69 6.41
N LYS A 83 -10.21 -18.86 7.02
CA LYS A 83 -11.54 -19.38 7.37
C LYS A 83 -12.13 -18.60 8.54
N GLU A 84 -11.32 -18.39 9.57
CA GLU A 84 -11.65 -17.64 10.77
C GLU A 84 -11.88 -16.16 10.42
N ALA A 85 -11.01 -15.57 9.60
CA ALA A 85 -11.20 -14.20 9.12
C ALA A 85 -12.51 -14.03 8.32
N ALA A 86 -12.89 -15.00 7.49
CA ALA A 86 -14.13 -14.95 6.73
C ALA A 86 -15.36 -15.05 7.64
N ASN A 87 -15.32 -15.89 8.68
CA ASN A 87 -16.42 -15.97 9.65
C ASN A 87 -16.63 -14.64 10.37
N LEU A 88 -15.55 -14.02 10.87
CA LEU A 88 -15.61 -12.72 11.54
C LEU A 88 -16.14 -11.60 10.63
N LEU A 89 -15.76 -11.60 9.34
CA LEU A 89 -16.26 -10.60 8.40
C LEU A 89 -17.72 -10.84 7.98
N ASN A 90 -18.18 -12.09 7.92
CA ASN A 90 -19.60 -12.37 7.70
C ASN A 90 -20.45 -11.87 8.87
N ASP A 91 -19.96 -12.04 10.09
CA ASP A 91 -20.59 -11.52 11.30
C ASP A 91 -20.61 -9.98 11.31
N ALA A 92 -19.46 -9.35 11.04
CA ALA A 92 -19.37 -7.90 10.89
C ALA A 92 -20.26 -7.35 9.76
N LEU A 93 -20.46 -8.12 8.68
CA LEU A 93 -21.36 -7.75 7.58
C LEU A 93 -22.80 -7.73 8.05
N ALA A 94 -23.25 -8.78 8.75
CA ALA A 94 -24.61 -8.90 9.27
C ALA A 94 -24.94 -7.73 10.22
N ILE A 95 -24.03 -7.42 11.15
CA ILE A 95 -24.19 -6.28 12.06
C ILE A 95 -24.27 -4.96 11.29
N ARG A 96 -23.38 -4.73 10.32
CA ARG A 96 -23.35 -3.48 9.52
C ARG A 96 -24.61 -3.32 8.67
N GLU A 97 -25.12 -4.39 8.07
CA GLU A 97 -26.36 -4.34 7.31
C GLU A 97 -27.57 -3.99 8.18
N LYS A 98 -27.63 -4.55 9.39
CA LYS A 98 -28.71 -4.30 10.36
C LYS A 98 -28.66 -2.87 10.93
N THR A 99 -27.47 -2.36 11.20
CA THR A 99 -27.28 -1.06 11.89
C THR A 99 -27.18 0.13 10.95
N LEU A 100 -26.52 -0.02 9.80
CA LEU A 100 -26.22 1.08 8.87
C LEU A 100 -27.02 1.00 7.58
N GLY A 101 -27.69 -0.12 7.33
CA GLY A 101 -28.41 -0.40 6.09
C GLY A 101 -27.53 -1.05 5.01
N ARG A 102 -28.19 -1.69 4.03
CA ARG A 102 -27.54 -2.55 3.02
C ARG A 102 -26.66 -1.80 2.02
N ASP A 103 -26.88 -0.52 1.83
CA ASP A 103 -26.20 0.34 0.85
C ASP A 103 -25.15 1.27 1.50
N HIS A 104 -24.80 1.03 2.77
CA HIS A 104 -23.85 1.87 3.47
C HIS A 104 -22.40 1.62 2.98
N PRO A 105 -21.53 2.65 2.87
CA PRO A 105 -20.12 2.48 2.48
C PRO A 105 -19.35 1.45 3.33
N ALA A 106 -19.63 1.35 4.62
CA ALA A 106 -19.03 0.36 5.50
C ALA A 106 -19.41 -1.10 5.12
N VAL A 107 -20.60 -1.31 4.56
CA VAL A 107 -21.03 -2.61 4.02
C VAL A 107 -20.21 -2.94 2.77
N ALA A 108 -20.04 -1.98 1.86
CA ALA A 108 -19.18 -2.16 0.69
C ALA A 108 -17.72 -2.48 1.06
N ALA A 109 -17.20 -1.86 2.12
CA ALA A 109 -15.86 -2.16 2.64
C ALA A 109 -15.75 -3.60 3.16
N THR A 110 -16.73 -4.07 3.93
CA THR A 110 -16.76 -5.47 4.42
C THR A 110 -16.87 -6.47 3.29
N LEU A 111 -17.78 -6.22 2.33
CA LEU A 111 -17.97 -7.06 1.15
C LEU A 111 -16.68 -7.19 0.32
N ASN A 112 -15.96 -6.08 0.13
CA ASN A 112 -14.67 -6.11 -0.55
C ASN A 112 -13.62 -6.93 0.22
N ASN A 113 -13.56 -6.78 1.54
CA ASN A 113 -12.62 -7.56 2.37
C ASN A 113 -12.94 -9.07 2.32
N LEU A 114 -14.23 -9.45 2.37
CA LEU A 114 -14.68 -10.83 2.17
C LEU A 114 -14.30 -11.38 0.80
N ALA A 115 -14.54 -10.60 -0.26
CA ALA A 115 -14.18 -10.99 -1.63
C ALA A 115 -12.68 -11.27 -1.76
N VAL A 116 -11.83 -10.44 -1.14
CA VAL A 116 -10.37 -10.65 -1.11
C VAL A 116 -10.02 -11.94 -0.36
N LEU A 117 -10.65 -12.22 0.79
CA LEU A 117 -10.42 -13.46 1.53
C LEU A 117 -10.83 -14.71 0.72
N TYR A 118 -11.99 -14.68 0.07
CA TYR A 118 -12.42 -15.78 -0.79
C TYR A 118 -11.50 -15.95 -2.00
N GLY A 119 -11.04 -14.86 -2.61
CA GLY A 119 -10.04 -14.88 -3.67
C GLY A 119 -8.72 -15.53 -3.25
N LYS A 120 -8.21 -15.21 -2.05
CA LYS A 120 -7.01 -15.85 -1.48
C LYS A 120 -7.16 -17.35 -1.24
N ARG A 121 -8.38 -17.82 -1.03
CA ARG A 121 -8.72 -19.25 -0.91
C ARG A 121 -9.00 -19.94 -2.23
N GLY A 122 -8.87 -19.24 -3.37
CA GLY A 122 -9.24 -19.77 -4.69
C GLY A 122 -10.74 -19.86 -4.95
N LYS A 123 -11.59 -19.34 -4.05
CA LYS A 123 -13.06 -19.35 -4.16
C LYS A 123 -13.54 -18.15 -5.00
N TYR A 124 -13.05 -18.02 -6.23
CA TYR A 124 -13.31 -16.86 -7.08
C TYR A 124 -14.79 -16.68 -7.43
N LYS A 125 -15.53 -17.79 -7.64
CA LYS A 125 -16.97 -17.78 -7.91
C LYS A 125 -17.80 -17.23 -6.74
N GLU A 126 -17.36 -17.47 -5.50
CA GLU A 126 -18.01 -16.92 -4.30
C GLU A 126 -17.62 -15.45 -4.08
N ALA A 127 -16.40 -15.05 -4.47
CA ALA A 127 -15.89 -13.70 -4.31
C ALA A 127 -16.52 -12.69 -5.29
N GLU A 128 -16.78 -13.09 -6.54
CA GLU A 128 -17.31 -12.22 -7.58
C GLU A 128 -18.63 -11.50 -7.22
N PRO A 129 -19.70 -12.17 -6.75
CA PRO A 129 -20.95 -11.49 -6.41
C PRO A 129 -20.77 -10.49 -5.26
N LEU A 130 -19.90 -10.78 -4.29
CA LEU A 130 -19.60 -9.86 -3.19
C LEU A 130 -18.88 -8.60 -3.71
N CYS A 131 -17.94 -8.77 -4.63
CA CYS A 131 -17.20 -7.68 -5.25
C CYS A 131 -18.11 -6.82 -6.15
N LYS A 132 -19.03 -7.43 -6.91
CA LYS A 132 -20.05 -6.73 -7.71
C LYS A 132 -21.00 -5.92 -6.83
N ARG A 133 -21.51 -6.51 -5.75
CA ARG A 133 -22.35 -5.79 -4.79
C ARG A 133 -21.61 -4.60 -4.15
N ALA A 134 -20.34 -4.77 -3.78
CA ALA A 134 -19.53 -3.66 -3.27
C ALA A 134 -19.35 -2.54 -4.31
N LEU A 135 -19.21 -2.89 -5.59
CA LEU A 135 -19.13 -1.93 -6.69
C LEU A 135 -20.43 -1.14 -6.85
N GLU A 136 -21.57 -1.82 -6.89
CA GLU A 136 -22.90 -1.19 -7.00
C GLU A 136 -23.16 -0.19 -5.87
N ILE A 137 -22.81 -0.56 -4.63
CA ILE A 137 -22.93 0.35 -3.48
C ILE A 137 -22.01 1.57 -3.64
N ARG A 138 -20.75 1.37 -4.03
CA ARG A 138 -19.80 2.48 -4.23
C ARG A 138 -20.25 3.42 -5.35
N GLU A 139 -20.75 2.89 -6.46
CA GLU A 139 -21.29 3.69 -7.56
C GLU A 139 -22.51 4.51 -7.14
N LYS A 140 -23.40 3.91 -6.33
CA LYS A 140 -24.60 4.58 -5.82
C LYS A 140 -24.28 5.72 -4.85
N VAL A 141 -23.29 5.53 -3.97
CA VAL A 141 -22.97 6.51 -2.91
C VAL A 141 -21.98 7.58 -3.39
N LEU A 142 -20.97 7.21 -4.18
CA LEU A 142 -19.85 8.09 -4.55
C LEU A 142 -19.94 8.60 -5.99
N GLY A 143 -20.81 7.99 -6.82
CA GLY A 143 -20.88 8.22 -8.25
C GLY A 143 -19.97 7.29 -9.06
N LYS A 144 -20.30 7.09 -10.34
CA LYS A 144 -19.65 6.11 -11.24
C LYS A 144 -18.19 6.39 -11.54
N ASP A 145 -17.75 7.64 -11.39
CA ASP A 145 -16.40 8.11 -11.76
C ASP A 145 -15.54 8.41 -10.54
N HIS A 146 -15.90 7.92 -9.35
CA HIS A 146 -15.12 8.15 -8.14
C HIS A 146 -13.87 7.25 -8.09
N PRO A 147 -12.70 7.72 -7.61
CA PRO A 147 -11.49 6.89 -7.50
C PRO A 147 -11.68 5.57 -6.73
N ASP A 148 -12.55 5.53 -5.73
CA ASP A 148 -12.87 4.27 -5.02
C ASP A 148 -13.63 3.26 -5.87
N VAL A 149 -14.41 3.71 -6.86
CA VAL A 149 -15.03 2.82 -7.87
C VAL A 149 -13.93 2.19 -8.73
N ALA A 150 -12.94 2.97 -9.17
CA ALA A 150 -11.78 2.45 -9.89
C ALA A 150 -10.95 1.44 -9.08
N LYS A 151 -10.82 1.65 -7.77
CA LYS A 151 -10.19 0.69 -6.86
C LYS A 151 -10.98 -0.61 -6.77
N GLN A 152 -12.32 -0.53 -6.69
CA GLN A 152 -13.19 -1.70 -6.66
C GLN A 152 -13.18 -2.45 -8.00
N LEU A 153 -13.17 -1.74 -9.13
CA LEU A 153 -13.04 -2.30 -10.48
C LEU A 153 -11.73 -3.07 -10.65
N ASN A 154 -10.61 -2.57 -10.13
CA ASN A 154 -9.33 -3.31 -10.14
C ASN A 154 -9.44 -4.65 -9.38
N ASN A 155 -10.11 -4.68 -8.23
CA ASN A 155 -10.30 -5.92 -7.47
C ASN A 155 -11.21 -6.90 -8.22
N LEU A 156 -12.29 -6.41 -8.85
CA LEU A 156 -13.18 -7.22 -9.66
C LEU A 156 -12.46 -7.79 -10.89
N ALA A 157 -11.65 -6.97 -11.57
CA ALA A 157 -10.81 -7.40 -12.69
C ALA A 157 -9.85 -8.53 -12.28
N LEU A 158 -9.19 -8.42 -11.13
CA LEU A 158 -8.31 -9.48 -10.65
C LEU A 158 -9.07 -10.80 -10.38
N LEU A 159 -10.28 -10.73 -9.82
CA LEU A 159 -11.14 -11.91 -9.61
C LEU A 159 -11.56 -12.55 -10.94
N CYS A 160 -11.97 -11.74 -11.92
CA CYS A 160 -12.32 -12.23 -13.26
C CYS A 160 -11.10 -12.82 -14.00
N GLN A 161 -9.91 -12.26 -13.80
CA GLN A 161 -8.66 -12.74 -14.41
C GLN A 161 -8.29 -14.12 -13.91
N ASN A 162 -8.50 -14.41 -12.62
CA ASN A 162 -8.27 -15.74 -12.06
C ASN A 162 -9.32 -16.77 -12.50
N GLN A 163 -10.45 -16.31 -13.05
CA GLN A 163 -11.47 -17.16 -13.67
C GLN A 163 -11.29 -17.32 -15.19
N GLY A 164 -10.29 -16.65 -15.80
CA GLY A 164 -10.07 -16.67 -17.25
C GLY A 164 -11.05 -15.83 -18.07
N LYS A 165 -11.83 -14.94 -17.43
CA LYS A 165 -12.83 -14.07 -18.09
C LYS A 165 -12.17 -12.82 -18.68
N TYR A 166 -11.26 -12.99 -19.64
CA TYR A 166 -10.34 -11.94 -20.07
C TYR A 166 -10.99 -10.69 -20.67
N GLU A 167 -12.13 -10.81 -21.35
CA GLU A 167 -12.88 -9.68 -21.90
C GLU A 167 -13.42 -8.76 -20.80
N GLU A 168 -14.00 -9.34 -19.73
CA GLU A 168 -14.45 -8.58 -18.57
C GLU A 168 -13.28 -7.88 -17.87
N VAL A 169 -12.12 -8.55 -17.78
CA VAL A 169 -10.92 -7.99 -17.14
C VAL A 169 -10.43 -6.74 -17.86
N GLU A 170 -10.37 -6.80 -19.19
CA GLU A 170 -9.96 -5.67 -20.03
C GLU A 170 -10.93 -4.50 -19.84
N TYR A 171 -12.25 -4.75 -19.89
CA TYR A 171 -13.27 -3.74 -19.62
C TYR A 171 -13.11 -3.07 -18.26
N TYR A 172 -12.99 -3.86 -17.18
CA TYR A 172 -12.89 -3.31 -15.83
C TYR A 172 -11.59 -2.52 -15.60
N TYR A 173 -10.44 -2.99 -16.11
CA TYR A 173 -9.17 -2.26 -15.98
C TYR A 173 -9.15 -0.99 -16.83
N MET A 174 -9.69 -1.00 -18.06
CA MET A 174 -9.80 0.20 -18.88
C MET A 174 -10.68 1.25 -18.20
N ARG A 175 -11.84 0.85 -17.69
CA ARG A 175 -12.73 1.76 -16.95
C ARG A 175 -12.07 2.32 -15.69
N ALA A 176 -11.34 1.49 -14.94
CA ALA A 176 -10.60 1.96 -13.78
C ALA A 176 -9.47 2.95 -14.15
N LEU A 177 -8.78 2.69 -15.27
CA LEU A 177 -7.71 3.54 -15.77
C LEU A 177 -8.22 4.92 -16.16
N GLU A 178 -9.35 4.98 -16.88
CA GLU A 178 -10.02 6.21 -17.29
C GLU A 178 -10.39 7.08 -16.07
N ILE A 179 -11.00 6.48 -15.06
CA ILE A 179 -11.36 7.18 -13.82
C ILE A 179 -10.11 7.74 -13.12
N TYR A 180 -9.05 6.94 -12.97
CA TYR A 180 -7.84 7.42 -12.32
C TYR A 180 -7.14 8.53 -13.10
N GLN A 181 -7.07 8.42 -14.43
CA GLN A 181 -6.44 9.45 -15.27
C GLN A 181 -7.21 10.77 -15.20
N THR A 182 -8.54 10.73 -15.29
CA THR A 182 -9.38 11.93 -15.30
C THR A 182 -9.48 12.60 -13.92
N LYS A 183 -9.53 11.82 -12.83
CA LYS A 183 -9.73 12.37 -11.47
C LYS A 183 -8.45 12.64 -10.69
N LEU A 184 -7.41 11.84 -10.89
CA LEU A 184 -6.16 11.94 -10.09
C LEU A 184 -4.96 12.39 -10.91
N GLY A 185 -5.10 12.48 -12.24
CA GLY A 185 -4.04 12.84 -13.15
C GLY A 185 -3.13 11.66 -13.55
N PRO A 186 -2.34 11.82 -14.63
CA PRO A 186 -1.53 10.76 -15.23
C PRO A 186 -0.34 10.31 -14.36
N ASP A 187 0.12 11.17 -13.44
CA ASP A 187 1.23 10.87 -12.50
C ASP A 187 0.83 9.98 -11.33
N ASN A 188 -0.47 9.75 -11.12
CA ASN A 188 -0.92 9.07 -9.93
C ASN A 188 -0.40 7.61 -9.91
N PRO A 189 0.14 7.11 -8.78
CA PRO A 189 0.62 5.73 -8.67
C PRO A 189 -0.43 4.67 -9.04
N ASN A 190 -1.72 4.96 -8.86
CA ASN A 190 -2.80 4.04 -9.22
C ASN A 190 -2.96 3.88 -10.74
N VAL A 191 -2.61 4.89 -11.54
CA VAL A 191 -2.57 4.80 -13.01
C VAL A 191 -1.51 3.78 -13.42
N ALA A 192 -0.27 3.93 -12.92
CA ALA A 192 0.82 3.00 -13.21
C ALA A 192 0.52 1.56 -12.75
N LYS A 193 -0.08 1.39 -11.55
CA LYS A 193 -0.52 0.08 -11.06
C LYS A 193 -1.58 -0.55 -11.94
N THR A 194 -2.59 0.22 -12.34
CA THR A 194 -3.68 -0.28 -13.20
C THR A 194 -3.16 -0.66 -14.60
N LYS A 195 -2.26 0.14 -15.19
CA LYS A 195 -1.58 -0.20 -16.46
C LYS A 195 -0.75 -1.48 -16.34
N ASN A 196 -0.01 -1.67 -15.25
CA ASN A 196 0.74 -2.92 -15.01
C ASN A 196 -0.19 -4.13 -14.89
N ASN A 197 -1.33 -4.00 -14.19
CA ASN A 197 -2.31 -5.07 -14.07
C ASN A 197 -2.95 -5.42 -15.42
N LEU A 198 -3.30 -4.41 -16.23
CA LEU A 198 -3.81 -4.59 -17.58
C LEU A 198 -2.76 -5.23 -18.51
N ALA A 199 -1.50 -4.80 -18.43
CA ALA A 199 -0.41 -5.41 -19.18
C ALA A 199 -0.22 -6.89 -18.79
N SER A 200 -0.35 -7.23 -17.49
CA SER A 200 -0.35 -8.62 -17.04
C SER A 200 -1.52 -9.43 -17.63
N CYS A 201 -2.71 -8.83 -17.77
CA CYS A 201 -3.83 -9.44 -18.47
C CYS A 201 -3.48 -9.73 -19.94
N TYR A 202 -2.89 -8.77 -20.65
CA TYR A 202 -2.45 -8.93 -22.03
C TYR A 202 -1.37 -10.01 -22.19
N LEU A 203 -0.42 -10.11 -21.26
CA LEU A 203 0.57 -11.19 -21.26
C LEU A 203 -0.09 -12.57 -21.17
N LYS A 204 -1.11 -12.74 -20.32
CA LYS A 204 -1.86 -14.01 -20.20
C LYS A 204 -2.66 -14.36 -21.46
N GLN A 205 -3.11 -13.34 -22.21
CA GLN A 205 -3.82 -13.52 -23.48
C GLN A 205 -2.87 -13.69 -24.69
N GLY A 206 -1.56 -13.59 -24.50
CA GLY A 206 -0.58 -13.59 -25.60
C GLY A 206 -0.55 -12.29 -26.42
N LYS A 207 -1.21 -11.22 -25.96
CA LYS A 207 -1.23 -9.90 -26.61
C LYS A 207 0.05 -9.09 -26.26
N PHE A 208 1.22 -9.62 -26.60
CA PHE A 208 2.52 -9.12 -26.14
C PHE A 208 2.80 -7.66 -26.57
N LYS A 209 2.42 -7.26 -27.78
CA LYS A 209 2.63 -5.89 -28.28
C LYS A 209 1.85 -4.84 -27.47
N GLN A 210 0.64 -5.18 -27.03
CA GLN A 210 -0.17 -4.29 -26.18
C GLN A 210 0.43 -4.17 -24.78
N ALA A 211 0.90 -5.29 -24.20
CA ALA A 211 1.60 -5.27 -22.92
C ALA A 211 2.89 -4.44 -22.99
N GLU A 212 3.68 -4.58 -24.06
CA GLU A 212 4.90 -3.80 -24.30
C GLU A 212 4.59 -2.30 -24.34
N THR A 213 3.56 -1.90 -25.07
CA THR A 213 3.14 -0.49 -25.20
C THR A 213 2.80 0.10 -23.83
N LEU A 214 2.01 -0.61 -23.01
CA LEU A 214 1.67 -0.16 -21.66
C LEU A 214 2.90 -0.03 -20.75
N TYR A 215 3.86 -0.95 -20.84
CA TYR A 215 5.10 -0.85 -20.06
C TYR A 215 5.95 0.34 -20.50
N LYS A 216 6.06 0.59 -21.81
CA LYS A 216 6.76 1.77 -22.36
C LYS A 216 6.09 3.07 -21.89
N GLU A 217 4.77 3.16 -21.88
CA GLU A 217 4.03 4.32 -21.36
C GLU A 217 4.33 4.58 -19.87
N ILE A 218 4.35 3.55 -19.03
CA ILE A 218 4.68 3.68 -17.60
C ILE A 218 6.10 4.23 -17.42
N LEU A 219 7.08 3.67 -18.14
CA LEU A 219 8.48 4.08 -18.04
C LEU A 219 8.71 5.49 -18.59
N THR A 220 8.05 5.83 -19.69
CA THR A 220 8.12 7.18 -20.29
C THR A 220 7.55 8.20 -19.32
N ARG A 221 6.37 7.93 -18.74
CA ARG A 221 5.77 8.88 -17.81
C ARG A 221 6.57 9.05 -16.52
N ALA A 222 7.14 7.96 -16.02
CA ALA A 222 8.04 7.97 -14.86
C ALA A 222 9.32 8.78 -15.15
N HIS A 223 9.86 8.66 -16.37
CA HIS A 223 11.00 9.47 -16.82
C HIS A 223 10.63 10.95 -16.92
N GLU A 224 9.52 11.28 -17.57
CA GLU A 224 9.08 12.66 -17.75
C GLU A 224 8.85 13.40 -16.43
N ARG A 225 8.35 12.67 -15.42
CA ARG A 225 8.12 13.24 -14.08
C ARG A 225 9.41 13.67 -13.39
N GLU A 226 10.50 12.91 -13.56
CA GLU A 226 11.76 13.20 -12.88
C GLU A 226 12.72 14.08 -13.70
N PHE A 227 12.65 13.98 -15.04
CA PHE A 227 13.66 14.55 -15.94
C PHE A 227 13.10 15.52 -16.99
N GLY A 228 11.79 15.76 -17.01
CA GLY A 228 11.15 16.64 -18.00
C GLY A 228 10.88 15.94 -19.34
N CYS A 229 10.51 16.71 -20.36
CA CYS A 229 10.06 16.17 -21.64
C CYS A 229 11.13 15.30 -22.33
N VAL A 230 10.67 14.30 -23.08
CA VAL A 230 11.55 13.46 -23.90
C VAL A 230 12.04 14.24 -25.11
N ASP A 231 13.35 14.31 -25.28
CA ASP A 231 14.04 14.88 -26.44
C ASP A 231 15.21 13.97 -26.87
N ASP A 232 16.05 14.42 -27.81
CA ASP A 232 17.16 13.63 -28.36
C ASP A 232 18.24 13.29 -27.31
N GLU A 233 18.39 14.08 -26.25
CA GLU A 233 19.37 13.88 -25.18
C GLU A 233 18.74 13.26 -23.92
N ASN A 234 17.44 13.44 -23.72
CA ASN A 234 16.68 13.04 -22.53
C ASN A 234 15.72 11.88 -22.84
N LYS A 235 16.27 10.77 -23.30
CA LYS A 235 15.49 9.58 -23.67
C LYS A 235 15.15 8.70 -22.46
N PRO A 236 13.95 8.10 -22.41
CA PRO A 236 13.59 7.15 -21.39
C PRO A 236 14.41 5.86 -21.51
N ILE A 237 14.52 5.13 -20.40
CA ILE A 237 15.38 3.94 -20.27
C ILE A 237 15.16 2.86 -21.36
N TRP A 238 13.91 2.68 -21.82
CA TRP A 238 13.60 1.68 -22.82
C TRP A 238 14.08 2.07 -24.23
N MET A 239 14.11 3.37 -24.57
CA MET A 239 14.65 3.83 -25.85
C MET A 239 16.17 3.61 -25.89
N HIS A 240 16.88 3.93 -24.80
CA HIS A 240 18.31 3.63 -24.69
C HIS A 240 18.60 2.12 -24.78
N ALA A 241 17.74 1.28 -24.20
CA ALA A 241 17.87 -0.17 -24.29
C ALA A 241 17.71 -0.67 -25.75
N GLU A 242 16.75 -0.13 -26.50
CA GLU A 242 16.55 -0.47 -27.93
C GLU A 242 17.69 0.06 -28.82
N GLU A 243 18.19 1.26 -28.58
CA GLU A 243 19.36 1.80 -29.29
C GLU A 243 20.62 0.94 -29.07
N ARG A 244 20.81 0.42 -27.85
CA ARG A 244 21.93 -0.49 -27.52
C ARG A 244 21.85 -1.81 -28.28
N GLU A 245 20.65 -2.38 -28.39
CA GLU A 245 20.42 -3.61 -29.18
C GLU A 245 20.75 -3.40 -30.66
N GLU A 246 20.45 -2.22 -31.19
CA GLU A 246 20.69 -1.92 -32.60
C GLU A 246 22.19 -1.70 -32.88
N GLN A 247 22.92 -1.15 -31.91
CA GLN A 247 24.38 -0.98 -31.98
C GLN A 247 25.15 -2.31 -31.82
N SER A 248 24.64 -3.24 -31.00
CA SER A 248 25.31 -4.53 -30.76
C SER A 248 25.28 -5.45 -31.98
N LYS A 249 24.23 -5.35 -32.81
CA LYS A 249 24.11 -6.08 -34.09
C LYS A 249 25.21 -5.71 -35.12
N GLY A 250 25.92 -4.60 -34.91
CA GLY A 250 26.95 -4.08 -35.84
C GLY A 250 28.41 -4.27 -35.42
N LYS A 251 28.72 -4.84 -34.24
CA LYS A 251 30.11 -4.99 -33.75
C LYS A 251 30.48 -6.46 -33.47
N PRO A 252 31.71 -6.90 -33.79
CA PRO A 252 32.23 -8.17 -33.29
C PRO A 252 32.34 -8.10 -31.77
N LYS A 253 32.14 -9.25 -31.13
CA LYS A 253 32.06 -9.49 -29.69
C LYS A 253 33.44 -9.28 -29.03
N ASP A 254 33.98 -8.05 -29.07
CA ASP A 254 35.19 -7.68 -28.37
C ASP A 254 34.89 -6.63 -27.30
N SER A 255 35.15 -7.09 -26.08
CA SER A 255 34.97 -6.45 -24.79
C SER A 255 35.71 -5.12 -24.71
N SER A 256 34.96 -4.02 -24.72
CA SER A 256 35.32 -2.82 -23.97
C SER A 256 34.21 -2.56 -22.95
N PRO A 257 34.50 -2.08 -21.74
CA PRO A 257 33.48 -1.51 -20.86
C PRO A 257 32.97 -0.25 -21.57
N PHE A 258 31.93 -0.42 -22.37
CA PHE A 258 31.48 0.58 -23.33
C PHE A 258 30.75 1.70 -22.57
N GLY A 259 31.41 2.86 -22.51
CA GLY A 259 30.90 4.21 -22.24
C GLY A 259 29.82 4.35 -21.17
N GLU A 260 30.17 5.01 -20.06
CA GLU A 260 29.19 5.61 -19.15
C GLU A 260 28.30 6.60 -19.91
N TYR A 261 27.27 6.11 -20.59
CA TYR A 261 26.28 6.96 -21.23
C TYR A 261 25.46 7.59 -20.10
N GLY A 262 25.75 8.87 -19.80
CA GLY A 262 25.38 9.57 -18.58
C GLY A 262 23.89 9.82 -18.34
N GLY A 263 23.00 8.95 -18.82
CA GLY A 263 21.55 9.01 -18.66
C GLY A 263 20.91 7.80 -17.98
N TRP A 264 21.50 6.60 -18.03
CA TRP A 264 20.82 5.39 -17.53
C TRP A 264 20.69 5.34 -16.00
N TYR A 265 21.62 5.99 -15.27
CA TYR A 265 21.52 6.15 -13.81
C TYR A 265 20.33 7.04 -13.39
N LYS A 266 19.75 7.81 -14.31
CA LYS A 266 18.57 8.65 -14.06
C LYS A 266 17.34 7.79 -13.78
N ALA A 267 17.12 6.71 -14.54
CA ALA A 267 16.02 5.76 -14.30
C ALA A 267 16.10 5.04 -12.95
N CYS A 268 17.31 4.89 -12.39
CA CYS A 268 17.52 4.26 -11.08
C CYS A 268 16.99 5.11 -9.91
N LYS A 269 16.79 6.43 -10.11
CA LYS A 269 16.27 7.35 -9.09
C LYS A 269 14.77 7.19 -8.83
N VAL A 270 14.03 6.55 -9.74
CA VAL A 270 12.59 6.30 -9.57
C VAL A 270 12.40 5.11 -8.64
N ASP A 271 12.42 5.34 -7.33
CA ASP A 271 12.15 4.30 -6.33
C ASP A 271 10.63 4.04 -6.24
N SER A 272 10.12 3.29 -7.21
CA SER A 272 8.74 2.83 -7.21
C SER A 272 8.70 1.32 -7.49
N PRO A 273 8.16 0.49 -6.58
CA PRO A 273 8.03 -0.94 -6.80
C PRO A 273 7.31 -1.29 -8.11
N THR A 274 6.36 -0.43 -8.51
CA THR A 274 5.60 -0.56 -9.76
C THR A 274 6.51 -0.39 -10.97
N VAL A 275 7.40 0.61 -10.97
CA VAL A 275 8.39 0.84 -12.05
C VAL A 275 9.39 -0.31 -12.12
N THR A 276 9.86 -0.82 -10.98
CA THR A 276 10.75 -1.99 -10.93
C THR A 276 10.09 -3.24 -11.52
N THR A 277 8.80 -3.48 -11.25
CA THR A 277 8.03 -4.56 -11.89
C THR A 277 7.91 -4.33 -13.40
N THR A 278 7.66 -3.10 -13.84
CA THR A 278 7.58 -2.74 -15.26
C THR A 278 8.90 -3.01 -15.99
N LEU A 279 10.04 -2.58 -15.42
CA LEU A 279 11.38 -2.84 -15.98
C LEU A 279 11.62 -4.34 -16.20
N LYS A 280 11.32 -5.16 -15.18
CA LYS A 280 11.48 -6.62 -15.26
C LYS A 280 10.59 -7.25 -16.32
N ASN A 281 9.31 -6.86 -16.38
CA ASN A 281 8.36 -7.43 -17.33
C ASN A 281 8.68 -7.02 -18.77
N LEU A 282 9.12 -5.78 -18.99
CA LEU A 282 9.56 -5.32 -20.31
C LEU A 282 10.87 -6.01 -20.72
N GLY A 283 11.83 -6.18 -19.80
CA GLY A 283 13.05 -6.96 -20.05
C GLY A 283 12.73 -8.40 -20.44
N ALA A 284 11.79 -9.05 -19.76
CA ALA A 284 11.33 -10.39 -20.12
C ALA A 284 10.68 -10.44 -21.52
N LEU A 285 9.92 -9.41 -21.91
CA LEU A 285 9.38 -9.28 -23.26
C LEU A 285 10.48 -9.13 -24.32
N TYR A 286 11.51 -8.34 -24.05
CA TYR A 286 12.66 -8.18 -24.94
C TYR A 286 13.47 -9.47 -25.09
N LYS A 287 13.70 -10.24 -24.01
CA LYS A 287 14.30 -11.59 -24.12
C LYS A 287 13.48 -12.49 -25.04
N ARG A 288 12.16 -12.46 -24.92
CA ARG A 288 11.25 -13.25 -25.79
C ARG A 288 11.35 -12.83 -27.26
N GLN A 289 11.63 -11.56 -27.54
CA GLN A 289 11.82 -11.03 -28.89
C GLN A 289 13.23 -11.28 -29.45
N GLY A 290 14.16 -11.84 -28.65
CA GLY A 290 15.56 -12.00 -29.02
C GLY A 290 16.41 -10.74 -28.86
N LYS A 291 15.87 -9.69 -28.21
CA LYS A 291 16.58 -8.44 -27.92
C LYS A 291 17.32 -8.54 -26.57
N PHE A 292 18.44 -9.27 -26.55
CA PHE A 292 19.11 -9.64 -25.31
C PHE A 292 19.83 -8.47 -24.62
N GLU A 293 20.43 -7.55 -25.39
CA GLU A 293 21.13 -6.38 -24.84
C GLU A 293 20.14 -5.36 -24.27
N ALA A 294 19.01 -5.19 -24.96
CA ALA A 294 17.92 -4.36 -24.44
C ALA A 294 17.38 -4.93 -23.12
N ALA A 295 17.21 -6.26 -23.05
CA ALA A 295 16.73 -6.92 -21.85
C ALA A 295 17.71 -6.81 -20.68
N GLU A 296 19.01 -7.02 -20.90
CA GLU A 296 20.04 -6.90 -19.87
C GLU A 296 20.06 -5.48 -19.28
N THR A 297 19.99 -4.46 -20.14
CA THR A 297 19.95 -3.05 -19.72
C THR A 297 18.78 -2.76 -18.78
N LEU A 298 17.59 -3.27 -19.08
CA LEU A 298 16.41 -3.10 -18.22
C LEU A 298 16.52 -3.89 -16.90
N GLU A 299 17.14 -5.07 -16.93
CA GLU A 299 17.36 -5.89 -15.72
C GLU A 299 18.39 -5.26 -14.79
N GLU A 300 19.47 -4.70 -15.32
CA GLU A 300 20.45 -3.93 -14.55
C GLU A 300 19.82 -2.71 -13.88
N ALA A 301 19.00 -1.95 -14.62
CA ALA A 301 18.26 -0.81 -14.07
C ALA A 301 17.33 -1.25 -12.93
N ALA A 302 16.64 -2.39 -13.08
CA ALA A 302 15.78 -2.94 -12.03
C ALA A 302 16.55 -3.40 -10.78
N MET A 303 17.76 -3.94 -10.93
CA MET A 303 18.62 -4.34 -9.81
C MET A 303 19.15 -3.12 -9.04
N ARG A 304 19.57 -2.07 -9.74
CA ARG A 304 20.14 -0.87 -9.12
C ARG A 304 19.08 -0.02 -8.40
N SER A 305 17.88 0.10 -8.96
CA SER A 305 16.72 0.73 -8.28
C SER A 305 16.45 0.08 -6.92
N ARG A 306 16.49 -1.27 -6.84
CA ARG A 306 16.33 -1.99 -5.57
C ARG A 306 17.44 -1.68 -4.56
N LYS A 307 18.71 -1.58 -5.00
CA LYS A 307 19.85 -1.32 -4.11
C LYS A 307 19.77 0.09 -3.51
N GLN A 308 19.44 1.10 -4.32
CA GLN A 308 19.25 2.47 -3.83
C GLN A 308 18.06 2.61 -2.87
N GLY A 309 16.94 1.91 -3.12
CA GLY A 309 15.81 1.89 -2.17
C GLY A 309 16.17 1.30 -0.81
N LEU A 310 16.98 0.23 -0.79
CA LEU A 310 17.50 -0.36 0.46
C LEU A 310 18.45 0.60 1.19
N ASP A 311 19.33 1.28 0.45
CA ASP A 311 20.27 2.24 1.02
C ASP A 311 19.54 3.46 1.60
N ASN A 312 18.46 3.94 0.95
CA ASN A 312 17.61 5.01 1.45
C ASN A 312 16.83 4.59 2.70
N VAL A 313 16.27 3.38 2.74
CA VAL A 313 15.61 2.82 3.94
C VAL A 313 16.60 2.66 5.09
N HIS A 314 17.83 2.24 4.80
CA HIS A 314 18.88 2.13 5.81
C HIS A 314 19.28 3.50 6.35
N LYS A 315 19.50 4.50 5.47
CA LYS A 315 19.77 5.89 5.87
C LYS A 315 18.62 6.50 6.68
N GLN A 316 17.37 6.21 6.33
CA GLN A 316 16.20 6.70 7.04
C GLN A 316 16.06 6.05 8.44
N ARG A 317 16.33 4.75 8.56
CA ARG A 317 16.40 4.07 9.87
C ARG A 317 17.56 4.57 10.73
N VAL A 318 18.72 4.81 10.14
CA VAL A 318 19.88 5.39 10.84
C VAL A 318 19.55 6.81 11.30
N ALA A 319 18.92 7.63 10.46
CA ALA A 319 18.48 8.97 10.82
C ALA A 319 17.42 8.96 11.95
N GLU A 320 16.50 7.99 11.94
CA GLU A 320 15.53 7.80 13.02
C GLU A 320 16.17 7.44 14.35
N VAL A 321 17.11 6.50 14.34
CA VAL A 321 17.87 6.09 15.54
C VAL A 321 18.72 7.25 16.06
N LEU A 322 19.31 8.07 15.17
CA LEU A 322 20.10 9.25 15.53
C LEU A 322 19.25 10.49 15.89
N SER A 323 17.93 10.44 15.69
CA SER A 323 17.01 11.55 15.97
C SER A 323 16.23 11.40 17.29
N GLU A 324 16.56 10.40 18.11
CA GLU A 324 16.16 10.42 19.53
C GLU A 324 16.82 11.63 20.21
N PRO A 325 16.05 12.57 20.80
CA PRO A 325 16.66 13.75 21.38
C PRO A 325 17.32 13.36 22.72
N GLU A 326 18.63 13.64 22.83
CA GLU A 326 19.45 13.70 24.05
C GLU A 326 18.94 14.73 25.09
N VAL A 327 17.64 15.01 25.13
CA VAL A 327 17.02 16.00 26.03
C VAL A 327 16.59 15.36 27.36
N ARG A 328 16.59 14.02 27.48
CA ARG A 328 16.09 13.34 28.69
C ARG A 328 17.09 13.21 29.84
N GLU A 329 18.38 13.50 29.64
CA GLU A 329 19.38 13.45 30.72
C GLU A 329 19.73 14.81 31.34
N LYS A 330 19.51 15.93 30.63
CA LYS A 330 19.77 17.29 31.17
C LYS A 330 18.60 17.90 31.94
N GLN A 331 17.40 17.34 31.85
CA GLN A 331 16.25 17.77 32.65
C GLN A 331 16.13 17.03 33.99
N ARG A 332 16.62 15.77 34.07
CA ARG A 332 16.61 14.98 35.31
C ARG A 332 17.67 15.40 36.32
N SER A 333 18.71 16.12 35.89
CA SER A 333 19.80 16.61 36.73
C SER A 333 19.59 18.05 37.23
N ARG A 334 18.51 18.73 36.79
CA ARG A 334 18.19 20.11 37.19
C ARG A 334 16.97 20.23 38.10
N GLU A 335 16.18 19.17 38.25
CA GLU A 335 15.03 19.10 39.19
C GLU A 335 15.38 18.43 40.53
N SER A 336 16.61 17.97 40.74
CA SER A 336 17.06 17.31 41.99
C SER A 336 17.83 18.23 42.95
N LEU A 337 17.86 19.56 42.72
CA LEU A 337 18.60 20.51 43.57
C LEU A 337 17.76 21.68 44.12
N THR A 338 16.43 21.57 44.14
CA THR A 338 15.56 22.56 44.79
C THR A 338 14.40 21.91 45.54
N SER A 339 14.71 21.17 46.60
CA SER A 339 13.73 20.87 47.66
C SER A 339 14.44 20.49 48.95
N ASP A 340 15.08 21.47 49.60
CA ASP A 340 15.36 21.40 51.04
C ASP A 340 15.36 22.81 51.61
N ALA A 341 14.18 23.25 52.05
CA ALA A 341 14.03 24.38 52.96
C ALA A 341 13.11 23.93 54.09
N VAL A 342 13.73 23.34 55.10
CA VAL A 342 13.13 22.94 56.38
C VAL A 342 12.62 24.19 57.08
N LYS A 343 11.30 24.28 57.29
CA LYS A 343 10.64 25.34 58.03
C LYS A 343 10.70 24.99 59.53
N TYR A 344 11.61 25.61 60.28
CA TYR A 344 11.63 25.58 61.74
C TYR A 344 10.55 26.55 62.27
N GLU A 345 9.59 26.04 63.05
CA GLU A 345 8.76 26.87 63.93
C GLU A 345 9.52 27.12 65.24
N SER A 346 9.73 28.39 65.58
CA SER A 346 10.23 28.83 66.89
C SER A 346 9.09 29.57 67.60
N GLY A 347 8.78 29.13 68.83
CA GLY A 347 7.75 29.70 69.69
C GLY A 347 8.11 31.08 70.25
N PRO A 348 7.13 31.82 70.82
CA PRO A 348 7.36 33.13 71.41
C PRO A 348 7.57 33.02 72.93
N ASP A 349 8.53 33.78 73.47
CA ASP A 349 8.55 34.12 74.90
C ASP A 349 8.97 35.59 75.10
N GLY A 350 8.08 36.34 75.75
CA GLY A 350 8.38 37.25 76.87
C GLY A 350 8.96 38.65 76.65
N GLY A 351 8.08 39.67 76.86
CA GLY A 351 8.33 40.96 77.59
C GLY A 351 9.26 42.01 76.96
N GLU A 352 9.20 43.32 77.25
CA GLU A 352 8.37 44.19 78.08
C GLU A 352 8.77 45.68 77.77
N GLU A 353 8.01 46.65 78.30
CA GLU A 353 8.22 48.13 78.35
C GLU A 353 7.73 48.95 77.13
N ALA A 354 6.91 50.00 77.25
CA ALA A 354 6.56 50.86 78.40
C ALA A 354 5.12 51.42 78.27
#